data_AF-A0A519D5F4-F1
#
_entry.id   AF-A0A519D5F4-F1
#
_cell.length_a   1.000
_cell.length_b   1.000
_cell.length_c   1.000
_cell.angle_alpha   90.00
_cell.angle_beta   90.00
_cell.angle_gamma   90.00
#
_symmetry.space_group_name_H-M   'P 1'
#
loop_
_entity.id
_entity.type
_entity.pdbx_description
1 polymer ?
#
loop_
_entity_poly.entity_id
_entity_poly.type
_entity_poly.pdbx_seq_one_letter_code
_entity_poly.pdbx_strand_id
1 'polypeptide(L)'
;MSASRITQYAVQRDPSYISIGDLDCDGDNDIASASTMGHFVSVLYNDGLGGFGDRQDVFISNNDSHRAGFRDTADGTRVEVADVDGDEVNDLIYYQQNIRFVGETFIRPGNLTILWGDCSERVNDWSGSTITISMMTVMQTSS
;
A
#
# COMPACT_ATOMS: atom_id res chain seq x y z
N MET A 1 29.80 -22.89 -4.87
CA MET A 1 29.23 -22.85 -3.51
C MET A 1 28.50 -21.52 -3.40
N SER A 2 27.17 -21.52 -3.28
CA SER A 2 26.46 -20.28 -2.96
C SER A 2 26.48 -20.13 -1.45
N ALA A 3 27.11 -19.08 -0.95
CA ALA A 3 26.97 -18.70 0.44
C ALA A 3 25.59 -18.10 0.61
N SER A 4 24.78 -18.64 1.53
CA SER A 4 23.56 -17.96 1.96
C SER A 4 23.98 -16.62 2.57
N ARG A 5 23.47 -15.52 2.00
CA ARG A 5 23.69 -14.16 2.48
C ARG A 5 22.38 -13.65 3.07
N ILE A 6 22.43 -13.13 4.29
CA ILE A 6 21.33 -12.39 4.90
C ILE A 6 21.54 -10.92 4.56
N THR A 7 20.51 -10.29 3.99
CA THR A 7 20.49 -8.85 3.73
C THR A 7 19.24 -8.27 4.39
N GLN A 8 19.37 -7.06 4.94
CA GLN A 8 18.26 -6.34 5.54
C GLN A 8 17.94 -5.12 4.69
N TYR A 9 16.66 -4.91 4.42
CA TYR A 9 16.16 -3.74 3.70
C TYR A 9 15.25 -2.96 4.63
N ALA A 10 15.46 -1.64 4.71
CA ALA A 10 14.63 -0.79 5.55
C ALA A 10 13.28 -0.58 4.85
N VAL A 11 12.19 -0.78 5.60
CA VAL A 11 10.81 -0.47 5.20
C VAL A 11 10.19 0.52 6.19
N GLN A 12 8.87 0.71 6.18
CA GLN A 12 8.17 1.48 7.20
C GLN A 12 8.29 0.88 8.61
N ARG A 13 7.94 1.67 9.64
CA ARG A 13 7.91 1.20 11.04
C ARG A 13 6.86 0.12 11.21
N ASP A 14 7.05 -0.81 12.12
CA ASP A 14 6.08 -1.86 12.45
C ASP A 14 5.51 -2.59 11.22
N PRO A 15 6.38 -3.16 10.35
CA PRO A 15 5.92 -3.92 9.19
C PRO A 15 5.09 -5.12 9.68
N SER A 16 3.90 -5.28 9.13
CA SER A 16 2.92 -6.27 9.57
C SER A 16 2.59 -7.31 8.51
N TYR A 17 2.84 -6.99 7.24
CA TYR A 17 2.48 -7.84 6.11
C TYR A 17 3.40 -7.60 4.92
N ILE A 18 3.53 -8.62 4.08
CA ILE A 18 4.27 -8.57 2.82
C ILE A 18 3.41 -9.19 1.71
N SER A 19 3.56 -8.67 0.49
CA SER A 19 3.04 -9.27 -0.73
C SER A 19 4.10 -9.20 -1.82
N ILE A 20 3.97 -10.06 -2.82
CA ILE A 20 5.00 -10.32 -3.84
C ILE A 20 4.33 -10.34 -5.21
N GLY A 21 4.94 -9.66 -6.17
CA GLY A 21 4.57 -9.67 -7.58
C GLY A 21 5.47 -8.72 -8.36
N ASP A 22 5.43 -8.81 -9.68
CA ASP A 22 6.19 -7.93 -10.58
C ASP A 22 5.48 -6.57 -10.68
N LEU A 23 6.03 -5.53 -10.07
CA LEU A 23 5.42 -4.20 -9.92
C LEU A 23 6.08 -3.13 -10.81
N ASP A 24 7.10 -3.48 -11.59
CA ASP A 24 7.66 -2.60 -12.63
C ASP A 24 7.80 -3.25 -14.02
N CYS A 25 7.23 -4.45 -14.17
CA CYS A 25 7.11 -5.20 -15.42
C CYS A 25 8.46 -5.60 -16.01
N ASP A 26 9.48 -5.80 -15.18
CA ASP A 26 10.79 -6.25 -15.62
C ASP A 26 10.92 -7.79 -15.65
N GLY A 27 9.90 -8.49 -15.18
CA GLY A 27 9.82 -9.95 -15.12
C GLY A 27 10.37 -10.56 -13.84
N ASP A 28 10.87 -9.74 -12.91
CA ASP A 28 11.33 -10.15 -11.59
C ASP A 28 10.27 -9.84 -10.50
N ASN A 29 10.18 -10.72 -9.50
CA ASN A 29 9.22 -10.49 -8.42
C ASN A 29 9.75 -9.43 -7.45
N ASP A 30 8.95 -8.39 -7.22
CA ASP A 30 9.16 -7.34 -6.23
C ASP A 30 8.48 -7.65 -4.90
N ILE A 31 8.74 -6.82 -3.89
CA ILE A 31 8.16 -6.97 -2.55
C ILE A 31 7.43 -5.69 -2.15
N ALA A 32 6.14 -5.78 -1.87
CA ALA A 32 5.39 -4.74 -1.17
C ALA A 32 5.32 -5.06 0.33
N SER A 33 5.64 -4.10 1.19
CA SER A 33 5.55 -4.21 2.64
C SER A 33 4.58 -3.18 3.20
N ALA A 34 3.62 -3.68 3.97
CA ALA A 34 2.61 -2.87 4.65
C ALA A 34 2.89 -2.78 6.15
N SER A 35 2.34 -1.75 6.79
CA SER A 35 2.60 -1.42 8.18
C SER A 35 1.31 -1.09 8.93
N THR A 36 1.20 -1.60 10.15
CA THR A 36 0.13 -1.26 11.10
C THR A 36 0.26 0.13 11.70
N MET A 37 1.48 0.70 11.73
CA MET A 37 1.77 1.97 12.40
C MET A 37 2.47 3.00 11.48
N GLY A 38 2.48 2.75 10.18
CA GLY A 38 3.10 3.56 9.13
C GLY A 38 2.07 4.40 8.37
N HIS A 39 2.58 5.30 7.52
CA HIS A 39 1.75 6.09 6.59
C HIS A 39 1.96 5.68 5.14
N PHE A 40 2.75 4.64 4.91
CA PHE A 40 3.17 4.22 3.58
C PHE A 40 3.14 2.70 3.41
N VAL A 41 2.86 2.26 2.19
CA VAL A 41 3.32 0.95 1.70
C VAL A 41 4.70 1.16 1.08
N SER A 42 5.68 0.35 1.47
CA SER A 42 7.02 0.36 0.86
C SER A 42 7.12 -0.74 -0.17
N VAL A 43 7.43 -0.40 -1.42
CA VAL A 43 7.77 -1.35 -2.49
C VAL A 43 9.27 -1.41 -2.62
N LEU A 44 9.82 -2.61 -2.66
CA LEU A 44 11.22 -2.92 -2.88
C LEU A 44 11.35 -3.64 -4.21
N TYR A 45 12.05 -3.02 -5.16
CA TYR A 45 12.24 -3.55 -6.50
C TYR A 45 13.41 -4.51 -6.57
N ASN A 46 13.21 -5.66 -7.19
CA ASN A 46 14.24 -6.67 -7.40
C ASN A 46 15.12 -6.30 -8.60
N ASP A 47 16.42 -6.48 -8.49
CA ASP A 47 17.36 -6.21 -9.60
C ASP A 47 17.65 -7.44 -10.49
N GLY A 48 16.87 -8.51 -10.34
CA GLY A 48 17.07 -9.82 -10.98
C GLY A 48 18.27 -10.62 -10.48
N LEU A 49 19.07 -10.05 -9.57
CA LEU A 49 20.25 -10.65 -8.96
C LEU A 49 20.05 -10.91 -7.46
N GLY A 50 18.83 -10.69 -6.95
CA GLY A 50 18.44 -10.85 -5.54
C GLY A 50 18.74 -9.63 -4.67
N GLY A 51 18.98 -8.47 -5.29
CA GLY A 51 19.10 -7.17 -4.65
C GLY A 51 17.77 -6.42 -4.63
N PHE A 52 17.44 -5.79 -3.49
CA PHE A 52 16.19 -5.03 -3.27
C PHE A 52 16.50 -3.61 -2.79
N GLY A 53 17.57 -3.02 -3.32
CA GLY A 53 18.09 -1.73 -2.85
C GLY A 53 17.29 -0.52 -3.33
N ASP A 54 16.51 -0.69 -4.39
CA ASP A 54 15.61 0.32 -4.92
C ASP A 54 14.26 0.22 -4.19
N ARG A 55 13.82 1.33 -3.60
CA ARG A 55 12.63 1.41 -2.76
C ARG A 55 11.79 2.60 -3.17
N GLN A 56 10.49 2.38 -3.28
CA GLN A 56 9.50 3.45 -3.37
C GLN A 56 8.48 3.35 -2.23
N ASP A 57 7.99 4.51 -1.80
CA ASP A 57 6.99 4.61 -0.74
C ASP A 57 5.71 5.26 -1.27
N VAL A 58 4.60 4.55 -1.17
CA VAL A 58 3.28 5.08 -1.52
C VAL A 58 2.59 5.61 -0.28
N PHE A 59 2.23 6.88 -0.25
CA PHE A 59 1.47 7.46 0.86
C PHE A 59 0.04 6.95 0.85
N ILE A 60 -0.33 6.19 1.89
CA ILE A 60 -1.66 5.56 2.01
C ILE A 60 -2.54 6.22 3.07
N SER A 61 -2.01 7.20 3.79
CA SER A 61 -2.72 7.84 4.89
C SER A 61 -3.72 8.86 4.35
N ASN A 62 -5.00 8.73 4.72
CA ASN A 62 -6.04 9.73 4.42
C ASN A 62 -5.97 11.00 5.31
N ASN A 63 -4.77 11.38 5.74
CA ASN A 63 -4.53 12.44 6.72
C ASN A 63 -3.71 13.58 6.09
N ASP A 64 -4.37 14.71 5.84
CA ASP A 64 -3.76 15.95 5.33
C ASP A 64 -2.75 16.61 6.29
N SER A 65 -2.60 16.10 7.51
CA SER A 65 -1.66 16.64 8.48
C SER A 65 -0.46 15.72 8.63
N HIS A 66 0.65 16.05 7.95
CA HIS A 66 2.00 15.46 8.12
C HIS A 66 2.57 15.53 9.56
N ARG A 67 1.74 15.82 10.58
CA ARG A 67 2.11 16.06 11.99
C ARG A 67 1.25 15.28 12.99
N ALA A 68 0.57 14.23 12.55
CA ALA A 68 -0.29 13.46 13.43
C ALA A 68 0.54 12.58 14.38
N GLY A 69 0.12 12.49 15.65
CA GLY A 69 0.82 11.68 16.65
C GLY A 69 0.58 10.18 16.44
N PHE A 70 1.16 9.33 17.31
CA PHE A 70 0.98 7.85 17.32
C PHE A 70 -0.49 7.34 17.35
N ARG A 71 -1.50 8.21 17.35
CA ARG A 71 -2.92 7.87 17.50
C ARG A 71 -3.73 8.00 16.21
N ASP A 72 -3.12 8.51 15.14
CA ASP A 72 -3.79 8.92 13.91
C ASP A 72 -3.23 8.16 12.69
N THR A 73 -2.99 6.86 12.90
CA THR A 73 -2.22 6.02 11.99
C THR A 73 -3.08 5.38 10.91
N ALA A 74 -2.56 5.32 9.68
CA ALA A 74 -3.16 4.53 8.61
C ALA A 74 -3.06 3.05 8.97
N ASP A 75 -4.17 2.44 9.34
CA ASP A 75 -4.24 1.02 9.66
C ASP A 75 -4.28 0.19 8.37
N GLY A 76 -3.23 0.34 7.56
CA GLY A 76 -2.99 -0.36 6.29
C GLY A 76 -2.33 -1.70 6.55
N THR A 77 -3.03 -2.61 7.23
CA THR A 77 -2.42 -3.84 7.75
C THR A 77 -2.04 -4.86 6.69
N ARG A 78 -2.73 -4.85 5.54
CA ARG A 78 -2.51 -5.82 4.46
C ARG A 78 -2.53 -5.12 3.11
N VAL A 79 -1.72 -5.68 2.22
CA VAL A 79 -1.58 -5.29 0.83
C VAL A 79 -1.58 -6.55 -0.02
N GLU A 80 -2.25 -6.53 -1.15
CA GLU A 80 -2.29 -7.63 -2.11
C GLU A 80 -1.79 -7.13 -3.46
N VAL A 81 -1.08 -7.99 -4.18
CA VAL A 81 -0.61 -7.74 -5.54
C VAL A 81 -1.34 -8.70 -6.48
N ALA A 82 -2.04 -8.16 -7.47
CA ALA A 82 -2.71 -8.94 -8.51
C ALA A 82 -3.10 -8.03 -9.66
N ASP A 83 -3.05 -8.54 -10.89
CA ASP A 83 -3.76 -7.97 -12.04
C ASP A 83 -5.28 -8.14 -11.84
N VAL A 84 -5.98 -7.04 -11.52
CA VAL A 84 -7.41 -7.05 -11.22
C VAL A 84 -8.28 -6.54 -12.37
N ASP A 85 -7.73 -5.81 -13.34
CA ASP A 85 -8.48 -5.34 -14.52
C ASP A 85 -8.19 -6.13 -15.81
N GLY A 86 -7.20 -7.00 -15.79
CA GLY A 86 -6.85 -7.93 -16.86
C GLY A 86 -5.94 -7.32 -17.93
N ASP A 87 -5.16 -6.29 -17.60
CA ASP A 87 -4.25 -5.63 -18.54
C ASP A 87 -2.83 -6.25 -18.59
N GLU A 88 -2.62 -7.35 -17.86
CA GLU A 88 -1.35 -8.07 -17.69
C GLU A 88 -0.29 -7.28 -16.86
N VAL A 89 -0.69 -6.22 -16.17
CA VAL A 89 0.12 -5.48 -15.20
C VAL A 89 -0.40 -5.76 -13.78
N ASN A 90 0.49 -6.01 -12.83
CA ASN A 90 0.02 -6.21 -11.45
C ASN A 90 -0.41 -4.89 -10.81
N ASP A 91 -1.57 -4.91 -10.16
CA ASP A 91 -2.08 -3.82 -9.35
C ASP A 91 -1.75 -4.00 -7.87
N LEU A 92 -1.84 -2.89 -7.11
CA LEU A 92 -1.67 -2.90 -5.67
C LEU A 92 -3.00 -2.61 -4.96
N ILE A 93 -3.51 -3.58 -4.22
CA ILE A 93 -4.75 -3.46 -3.45
C ILE A 93 -4.41 -3.36 -1.98
N TYR A 94 -4.93 -2.35 -1.29
CA TYR A 94 -4.81 -2.26 0.16
C TYR A 94 -6.13 -1.81 0.77
N TYR A 95 -6.33 -2.13 2.05
CA TYR A 95 -7.47 -1.62 2.81
C TYR A 95 -6.98 -0.89 4.04
N GLN A 96 -7.75 0.10 4.47
CA GLN A 96 -7.54 0.81 5.72
C GLN A 96 -8.69 0.44 6.67
N GLN A 97 -8.36 0.11 7.93
CA GLN A 97 -9.39 -0.13 8.93
C GLN A 97 -10.00 1.19 9.44
N ASN A 98 -11.12 1.10 10.15
CA ASN A 98 -11.78 2.27 10.75
C ASN A 98 -10.82 2.98 11.72
N ILE A 99 -10.48 4.24 11.44
CA ILE A 99 -9.64 5.05 12.34
C ILE A 99 -10.54 5.88 13.25
N ARG A 100 -10.28 5.82 14.56
CA ARG A 100 -10.94 6.66 15.57
C ARG A 100 -9.96 7.72 16.07
N PHE A 101 -10.32 8.99 15.90
CA PHE A 101 -9.55 10.11 16.42
C PHE A 101 -9.99 10.45 17.85
N VAL A 102 -9.05 10.83 18.71
CA VAL A 102 -9.37 11.29 20.08
C VAL A 102 -10.00 12.67 19.99
N GLY A 103 -11.26 12.79 20.44
CA GLY A 103 -11.99 14.07 20.45
C GLY A 103 -12.89 14.29 19.23
N GLU A 104 -12.90 13.37 18.26
CA GLU A 104 -13.91 13.34 17.21
C GLU A 104 -15.03 12.36 17.58
N THR A 105 -16.27 12.73 17.28
CA THR A 105 -17.44 11.82 17.39
C THR A 105 -17.65 11.00 16.12
N PHE A 106 -16.91 11.31 15.05
CA PHE A 106 -17.01 10.67 13.75
C PHE A 106 -15.93 9.59 13.60
N ILE A 107 -16.35 8.40 13.16
CA ILE A 107 -15.43 7.33 12.77
C ILE A 107 -15.26 7.46 11.26
N ARG A 108 -14.02 7.66 10.80
CA ARG A 108 -13.75 7.60 9.36
C ARG A 108 -13.90 6.14 8.93
N PRO A 109 -14.84 5.82 8.02
CA PRO A 109 -15.03 4.45 7.59
C PRO A 109 -13.75 3.95 6.93
N GLY A 110 -13.42 2.70 7.19
CA GLY A 110 -12.39 1.98 6.46
C GLY A 110 -12.72 1.98 4.98
N ASN A 111 -11.67 1.97 4.15
CA ASN A 111 -11.78 1.96 2.70
C ASN A 111 -10.97 0.79 2.14
N LEU A 112 -11.30 0.40 0.92
CA LEU A 112 -10.45 -0.42 0.07
C LEU A 112 -9.98 0.48 -1.08
N THR A 113 -8.71 0.40 -1.42
CA THR A 113 -8.08 1.19 -2.47
C THR A 113 -7.30 0.27 -3.39
N ILE A 114 -7.41 0.52 -4.68
CA ILE A 114 -6.65 -0.15 -5.74
C ILE A 114 -5.78 0.94 -6.36
N LEU A 115 -4.49 0.68 -6.47
CA LEU A 115 -3.58 1.43 -7.33
C LEU A 115 -3.42 0.62 -8.60
N TRP A 116 -3.87 1.20 -9.71
CA TRP A 116 -3.80 0.55 -11.01
C TRP A 116 -2.37 0.61 -11.54
N GLY A 117 -1.82 -0.55 -11.87
CA GLY A 117 -0.47 -0.71 -12.35
C GLY A 117 -0.22 0.07 -13.64
N ASP A 118 0.99 0.59 -13.79
CA ASP A 118 1.49 1.14 -15.05
C ASP A 118 2.99 0.84 -15.17
N CYS A 119 3.37 0.01 -16.14
CA CYS A 119 4.77 -0.36 -16.39
C CYS A 119 5.65 0.83 -16.81
N SER A 120 5.07 1.95 -17.22
CA SER A 120 5.80 3.16 -17.60
C SER A 120 6.12 4.08 -16.43
N GLU A 121 5.54 3.80 -15.26
CA GLU A 121 5.65 4.62 -14.05
C GLU A 121 6.07 3.77 -12.84
N ARG A 122 6.47 4.44 -11.76
CA ARG A 122 6.70 3.77 -10.47
C ARG A 122 5.43 3.82 -9.64
N VAL A 123 5.33 2.92 -8.67
CA VAL A 123 4.13 2.74 -7.84
C VAL A 123 3.64 4.01 -7.13
N ASN A 124 4.53 4.98 -6.86
CA ASN A 124 4.18 6.27 -6.25
C ASN A 124 3.48 7.24 -7.23
N ASP A 125 3.59 7.00 -8.53
CA ASP A 125 3.06 7.84 -9.60
C ASP A 125 1.87 7.19 -10.34
N TRP A 126 1.63 5.89 -10.14
CA TRP A 126 0.51 5.12 -10.70
C TRP A 126 -0.84 5.84 -10.64
N SER A 127 -1.63 5.62 -11.69
CA SER A 127 -2.78 6.43 -12.09
C SER A 127 -3.70 6.80 -10.92
N GLY A 128 -3.51 8.02 -10.40
CA GLY A 128 -4.37 8.60 -9.37
C GLY A 128 -4.10 8.11 -7.96
N SER A 129 -2.86 8.26 -7.45
CA SER A 129 -2.52 8.24 -6.01
C SER A 129 -3.43 9.12 -5.11
N THR A 130 -4.34 9.90 -5.70
CA THR A 130 -5.53 10.43 -5.03
C THR A 130 -6.51 9.28 -4.69
N ILE A 131 -6.47 8.86 -3.43
CA ILE A 131 -7.41 7.91 -2.82
C ILE A 131 -8.85 8.34 -3.14
N THR A 132 -9.50 7.66 -4.08
CA THR A 132 -10.91 7.92 -4.42
C THR A 132 -11.78 7.06 -3.52
N ILE A 133 -12.31 7.66 -2.45
CA ILE A 133 -13.27 6.98 -1.56
C ILE A 133 -14.61 6.88 -2.31
N SER A 134 -14.96 5.68 -2.77
CA SER A 134 -16.33 5.42 -3.20
C SER A 134 -17.25 5.48 -1.99
N MET A 135 -18.09 6.51 -1.89
CA MET A 135 -19.07 6.59 -0.80
C MET A 135 -20.07 5.43 -0.91
N MET A 136 -20.18 4.63 0.14
CA MET A 136 -21.24 3.63 0.25
C MET A 136 -22.58 4.36 0.37
N THR A 137 -23.35 4.41 -0.71
CA THR A 137 -24.75 4.86 -0.68
C THR A 137 -25.55 3.88 0.18
N VAL A 138 -25.85 4.25 1.42
CA VAL A 138 -26.82 3.51 2.22
C VAL A 138 -28.18 3.70 1.54
N MET A 139 -28.66 2.66 0.86
CA MET A 139 -30.05 2.60 0.42
C MET A 139 -30.92 2.63 1.68
N GLN A 140 -31.42 3.81 2.06
CA GLN A 140 -32.48 3.91 3.02
C GLN A 140 -33.70 3.23 2.40
N THR A 141 -34.06 2.05 2.89
CA THR A 141 -35.36 1.46 2.62
C THR A 141 -36.39 2.34 3.32
N SER A 142 -37.09 3.19 2.56
CA SER A 142 -38.27 3.90 3.06
C SER A 142 -39.34 2.86 3.42
N SER A 143 -39.73 2.84 4.70
CA SER A 143 -40.91 2.10 5.21
C SER A 143 -42.22 2.77 4.79
#